data_AF-A0A235ETT9-F1
#
_entry.id   AF-A0A235ETT9-F1
#
_cell.length_a   1.000
_cell.length_b   1.000
_cell.length_c   1.000
_cell.angle_alpha   90.00
_cell.angle_beta   90.00
_cell.angle_gamma   90.00
#
_symmetry.space_group_name_H-M   'P 1'
#
loop_
_entity.id
_entity.type
_entity.pdbx_description
1 polymer ?
#
loop_
_entity_poly.entity_id
_entity_poly.type
_entity_poly.pdbx_seq_one_letter_code
_entity_poly.pdbx_strand_id
1 'polypeptide(L)'
;MHFENWGNAVKLKIYTGEEVRALRRTLGLNQTEFWAHFQTTQSGGSRYESGREIPDPVQVLLNIALATDAKAAAIFDEFRQFGHPKKRTKTAAGEAA
;
A
#
# COMPACT_ATOMS: atom_id res chain seq x y z
N MET A 1 9.83 -5.35 -10.17
CA MET A 1 9.51 -6.59 -9.42
C MET A 1 8.00 -6.65 -9.35
N HIS A 2 7.37 -7.55 -10.10
CA HIS A 2 5.91 -7.74 -10.01
C HIS A 2 5.62 -8.59 -8.77
N PHE A 3 4.88 -8.02 -7.82
CA PHE A 3 4.40 -8.70 -6.62
C PHE A 3 3.20 -9.60 -6.95
N GLU A 4 3.38 -10.58 -7.82
CA GLU A 4 2.36 -11.58 -8.12
C GLU A 4 2.78 -12.91 -7.52
N ASN A 5 2.14 -13.24 -6.39
CA ASN A 5 2.07 -14.53 -5.69
C ASN A 5 2.56 -14.52 -4.23
N TRP A 6 1.81 -13.84 -3.37
CA TRP A 6 1.59 -14.30 -2.00
C TRP A 6 0.10 -14.67 -1.86
N GLY A 7 -0.21 -15.85 -1.34
CA GLY A 7 -1.59 -16.33 -1.17
C GLY A 7 -2.45 -15.33 -0.37
N ASN A 8 -3.69 -15.12 -0.80
CA ASN A 8 -4.64 -14.14 -0.23
C ASN A 8 -4.05 -12.74 0.06
N ALA A 9 -3.10 -12.27 -0.75
CA ALA A 9 -2.56 -10.91 -0.61
C ALA A 9 -3.67 -9.86 -0.77
N VAL A 10 -3.62 -8.82 0.06
CA VAL A 10 -4.59 -7.72 0.01
C VAL A 10 -4.39 -6.98 -1.31
N LYS A 11 -5.37 -7.10 -2.22
CA LYS A 11 -5.30 -6.43 -3.53
C LYS A 11 -5.29 -4.91 -3.37
N LEU A 12 -4.13 -4.26 -3.51
CA LEU A 12 -4.01 -2.81 -3.41
C LEU A 12 -4.74 -2.13 -4.58
N LYS A 13 -5.36 -0.97 -4.31
CA LYS A 13 -5.75 -0.05 -5.39
C LYS A 13 -4.47 0.59 -5.92
N ILE A 14 -4.23 0.50 -7.22
CA ILE A 14 -3.19 1.28 -7.87
C ILE A 14 -3.79 2.63 -8.24
N TYR A 15 -3.26 3.70 -7.64
CA TYR A 15 -3.67 5.06 -7.95
C TYR A 15 -2.85 5.61 -9.12
N THR A 16 -3.52 6.25 -10.06
CA THR A 16 -2.87 7.11 -11.05
C THR A 16 -2.52 8.47 -10.44
N GLY A 17 -1.53 9.15 -11.02
CA GLY A 17 -1.19 10.51 -10.61
C GLY A 17 -2.35 11.51 -10.75
N GLU A 18 -3.21 11.31 -11.76
CA GLU A 18 -4.38 12.15 -11.98
C GLU A 18 -5.43 11.98 -10.87
N GLU A 19 -5.73 10.73 -10.48
CA GLU A 19 -6.63 10.46 -9.36
C GLU A 19 -6.12 11.08 -8.05
N VAL A 20 -4.82 10.93 -7.76
CA VAL A 20 -4.22 11.52 -6.54
C VAL A 20 -4.26 13.04 -6.58
N ARG A 21 -4.01 13.65 -7.75
CA ARG A 21 -4.15 15.10 -7.94
C ARG A 21 -5.58 15.56 -7.67
N ALA A 22 -6.59 14.84 -8.16
CA ALA A 22 -7.99 15.16 -7.95
C ALA A 22 -8.35 15.10 -6.46
N LEU A 23 -7.97 14.01 -5.78
CA LEU A 23 -8.17 13.85 -4.33
C LEU A 23 -7.50 14.96 -3.52
N ARG A 24 -6.24 15.27 -3.82
CA ARG A 24 -5.51 16.37 -3.19
C ARG A 24 -6.24 17.71 -3.34
N ARG A 25 -6.76 18.01 -4.53
CA ARG A 25 -7.51 19.24 -4.80
C ARG A 25 -8.81 19.31 -3.99
N THR A 26 -9.53 18.19 -3.85
CA THR A 26 -10.72 18.11 -2.99
C THR A 26 -10.40 18.39 -1.53
N LEU A 27 -9.22 18.00 -1.06
CA LEU A 27 -8.73 18.30 0.29
C LEU A 27 -8.22 19.75 0.46
N GLY A 28 -8.17 20.54 -0.61
CA GLY A 28 -7.68 21.93 -0.56
C GLY A 28 -6.17 22.07 -0.32
N LEU A 29 -5.40 20.99 -0.50
CA LEU A 29 -3.95 20.98 -0.20
C LEU A 29 -3.11 21.27 -1.44
N ASN A 30 -1.98 21.95 -1.24
CA ASN A 30 -0.95 22.06 -2.26
C ASN A 30 -0.09 20.77 -2.35
N GLN A 31 0.79 20.70 -3.36
CA GLN A 31 1.61 19.50 -3.57
C GLN A 31 2.57 19.22 -2.41
N THR A 32 3.22 20.25 -1.85
CA THR A 32 4.15 20.07 -0.73
C THR A 32 3.43 19.50 0.49
N GLU A 33 2.29 20.09 0.85
CA GLU A 33 1.49 19.67 2.01
C GLU A 33 1.00 18.24 1.88
N PHE A 34 0.42 17.89 0.73
CA PHE A 34 -0.11 16.55 0.51
C PHE A 34 0.98 15.49 0.46
N TRP A 35 2.01 15.69 -0.37
CA TRP A 35 3.03 14.67 -0.62
C TRP A 35 3.99 14.45 0.57
N ALA A 36 4.10 15.43 1.48
CA ALA A 36 4.86 15.27 2.72
C ALA A 36 4.34 14.12 3.61
N HIS A 37 3.03 13.86 3.61
CA HIS A 37 2.43 12.74 4.35
C HIS A 37 2.94 11.37 3.85
N PHE A 38 3.34 11.29 2.59
CA PHE A 38 3.81 10.08 1.92
C PHE A 38 5.33 10.08 1.74
N GLN A 39 6.06 10.85 2.57
CA GLN A 39 7.53 10.96 2.55
C GLN A 39 8.08 11.30 1.15
N THR A 40 7.31 12.08 0.39
CA THR A 40 7.61 12.45 -0.99
C THR A 40 7.85 13.97 -1.07
N THR A 41 8.87 14.38 -1.81
CA THR A 41 9.14 15.81 -2.05
C THR A 41 8.10 16.43 -2.97
N GLN A 42 7.93 17.76 -2.93
CA GLN A 42 7.03 18.47 -3.85
C GLN A 42 7.35 18.15 -5.33
N SER A 43 8.63 18.16 -5.72
CA SER A 43 9.04 17.87 -7.09
C SER A 43 8.80 16.41 -7.49
N GLY A 44 8.90 15.46 -6.54
CA GLY A 44 8.50 14.07 -6.73
C GLY A 44 7.00 13.94 -6.98
N GLY A 45 6.20 14.53 -6.09
CA GLY A 45 4.75 14.55 -6.21
C GLY A 45 4.24 15.19 -7.51
N SER A 46 4.86 16.30 -7.93
CA SER A 46 4.55 16.96 -9.20
C SER A 46 4.73 16.03 -10.42
N ARG A 47 5.82 15.24 -10.42
CA ARG A 47 6.07 14.26 -11.49
C ARG A 47 5.01 13.16 -11.49
N TYR A 48 4.65 12.65 -10.31
CA TYR A 48 3.61 11.64 -10.18
C TYR A 48 2.30 12.13 -10.75
N GLU A 49 1.83 13.30 -10.31
CA GLU A 49 0.59 13.89 -10.80
C GLU A 49 0.59 14.12 -12.31
N SER A 50 1.77 14.34 -12.91
CA SER A 50 1.95 14.61 -14.35
C SER A 50 2.14 13.35 -15.19
N GLY A 51 1.90 12.16 -14.63
CA GLY A 51 1.87 10.90 -15.37
C GLY A 51 3.09 10.00 -15.14
N ARG A 52 4.04 10.38 -14.28
CA ARG A 52 5.04 9.42 -13.83
C ARG A 52 4.40 8.39 -12.92
N GLU A 53 4.80 7.13 -13.08
CA GLU A 53 4.38 6.06 -12.18
C GLU A 53 4.75 6.37 -10.71
N ILE A 54 3.78 6.17 -9.83
CA ILE A 54 3.94 6.29 -8.38
C ILE A 54 4.56 4.98 -7.87
N PRO A 55 5.70 5.03 -7.15
CA PRO A 55 6.36 3.83 -6.64
C PRO A 55 5.46 2.98 -5.73
N ASP A 56 5.62 1.66 -5.77
CA ASP A 56 4.83 0.70 -4.97
C ASP A 56 4.79 1.04 -3.47
N PRO A 57 5.89 1.44 -2.79
CA PRO A 57 5.81 1.82 -1.38
C PRO A 57 4.86 3.01 -1.14
N VAL A 58 4.81 3.97 -2.07
CA VAL A 58 3.91 5.11 -1.99
C VAL A 58 2.47 4.67 -2.27
N GLN A 59 2.24 3.72 -3.18
CA GLN A 59 0.92 3.11 -3.39
C GLN A 59 0.37 2.47 -2.11
N VAL A 60 1.21 1.75 -1.36
CA VAL A 60 0.81 1.19 -0.05
C VAL A 60 0.36 2.29 0.90
N LEU A 61 1.15 3.35 1.06
CA LEU A 61 0.81 4.45 1.95
C LEU A 61 -0.47 5.18 1.52
N LEU A 62 -0.69 5.35 0.21
CA LEU A 62 -1.93 5.92 -0.34
C LEU A 62 -3.14 5.04 0.00
N ASN A 63 -3.01 3.71 -0.07
CA ASN A 63 -4.09 2.81 0.33
C ASN A 63 -4.37 2.88 1.84
N ILE A 64 -3.33 2.98 2.67
CA ILE A 64 -3.51 3.13 4.13
C ILE A 64 -4.22 4.44 4.46
N ALA A 65 -3.89 5.54 3.77
CA ALA A 65 -4.42 6.87 4.09
C ALA A 65 -5.79 7.19 3.45
N LEU A 66 -6.10 6.62 2.27
CA LEU A 66 -7.24 7.06 1.44
C LEU A 66 -8.31 5.98 1.23
N ALA A 67 -8.00 4.70 1.50
CA ALA A 67 -9.00 3.64 1.40
C ALA A 67 -9.83 3.53 2.70
N THR A 68 -10.78 2.60 2.72
CA THR A 68 -11.59 2.30 3.91
C THR A 68 -10.73 1.74 5.05
N ASP A 69 -11.12 1.97 6.30
CA ASP A 69 -10.45 1.42 7.49
C ASP A 69 -10.24 -0.10 7.43
N ALA A 70 -11.23 -0.86 6.94
CA ALA A 70 -11.12 -2.31 6.76
C ALA A 70 -9.98 -2.70 5.80
N LYS A 71 -9.74 -1.88 4.78
CA LYS A 71 -8.65 -2.09 3.81
C LYS A 71 -7.29 -1.77 4.44
N ALA A 72 -7.20 -0.67 5.18
CA ALA A 72 -5.99 -0.30 5.90
C ALA A 72 -5.62 -1.36 6.94
N ALA A 73 -6.59 -1.86 7.71
CA ALA A 73 -6.40 -2.94 8.68
C ALA A 73 -5.88 -4.21 8.02
N ALA A 74 -6.45 -4.62 6.88
CA ALA A 74 -5.99 -5.79 6.15
C ALA A 74 -4.52 -5.66 5.68
N ILE A 75 -4.11 -4.47 5.20
CA ILE A 75 -2.71 -4.21 4.82
C ILE A 75 -1.77 -4.36 6.03
N PHE A 76 -2.16 -3.81 7.18
CA PHE A 76 -1.36 -3.95 8.40
C PHE A 76 -1.27 -5.41 8.87
N ASP A 77 -2.37 -6.15 8.82
CA ASP A 77 -2.39 -7.56 9.19
C ASP A 77 -1.46 -8.39 8.31
N GLU A 78 -1.43 -8.13 7.00
CA GLU A 78 -0.50 -8.78 6.07
C GLU A 78 0.96 -8.51 6.45
N PHE A 79 1.32 -7.24 6.70
CA PHE A 79 2.67 -6.88 7.13
C PHE A 79 3.05 -7.49 8.49
N ARG A 80 2.09 -7.56 9.42
CA ARG A 80 2.30 -8.18 10.74
C ARG A 80 2.47 -9.69 10.65
N GLN A 81 1.74 -10.37 9.77
CA GLN A 81 1.94 -11.81 9.53
C GLN A 81 3.34 -12.08 8.98
N PHE A 82 3.85 -11.22 8.09
CA PHE A 82 5.22 -11.32 7.59
C PHE A 82 6.26 -11.05 8.70
N GLY A 83 6.09 -9.98 9.48
CA GLY A 83 7.02 -9.61 10.55
C GLY A 83 6.99 -10.51 11.79
N HIS A 84 5.86 -11.19 12.02
CA HIS A 84 5.65 -12.13 13.13
C HIS A 84 5.00 -13.42 12.61
N PRO A 85 5.74 -14.25 11.85
CA PRO A 85 5.17 -15.47 11.30
C PRO A 85 4.76 -16.39 12.45
N LYS A 86 3.50 -16.84 12.44
CA LYS A 86 3.07 -17.88 13.39
C LYS A 86 3.98 -19.08 13.20
N LYS A 87 4.64 -19.54 14.27
CA LYS A 87 5.38 -20.82 14.24
C LYS A 87 4.41 -21.85 13.68
N ARG A 88 4.76 -22.50 12.56
CA ARG A 88 4.01 -23.68 12.13
C ARG A 88 4.15 -24.67 13.27
N THR A 89 3.09 -24.86 14.05
CA THR A 89 2.96 -26.04 14.88
C THR A 89 3.10 -27.20 13.91
N LYS A 90 4.15 -28.02 14.10
CA LYS A 90 4.39 -29.23 13.33
C LYS A 90 3.12 -30.06 13.43
N THR A 91 2.26 -30.01 12.41
CA THR A 91 1.17 -30.97 12.28
C THR A 91 1.84 -32.33 12.29
N ALA A 92 1.51 -33.11 13.32
CA ALA A 92 1.96 -34.48 13.45
C ALA A 92 1.69 -35.18 12.11
N ALA A 93 2.78 -35.50 11.40
CA ALA A 93 2.74 -36.49 10.35
C ALA A 93 2.45 -37.82 11.05
N GLY A 94 1.15 -38.11 11.19
CA GLY A 94 0.69 -39.47 11.20
C GLY A 94 0.89 -40.03 9.81
N GLU A 95 2.03 -40.68 9.60
CA GLU A 95 2.10 -41.87 8.77
C GLU A 95 2.32 -43.03 9.74
N ALA A 96 1.18 -43.59 10.16
CA ALA A 96 1.10 -44.95 10.62
C ALA A 96 1.01 -45.87 9.39
N ALA A 97 1.58 -47.06 9.57
CA ALA A 97 1.61 -48.23 8.67
C ALA A 97 2.78 -48.28 7.67
#